data_AF-A0A7J7JTW9-F1
#
_entry.id   AF-A0A7J7JTW9-F1
#
_cell.length_a   1.000
_cell.length_b   1.000
_cell.length_c   1.000
_cell.angle_alpha   90.00
_cell.angle_beta   90.00
_cell.angle_gamma   90.00
#
_symmetry.space_group_name_H-M   'P 1'
#
loop_
_entity.id
_entity.type
_entity.pdbx_description
1 polymer ?
#
loop_
_entity_poly.entity_id
_entity_poly.type
_entity_poly.pdbx_seq_one_letter_code
_entity_poly.pdbx_strand_id
1 'polypeptide(L)'
;MSEAQPSKAIRMLQAQEAVGRIKAMEGESQPSTDVDLFVSIEKVMVLNTGLQEIMMDHALRSISYIADIDNILVVMAKRSLVLSSPSSGDEQSTLPSNAQQKLICHIFETDEAHLIAQSIGQAFQRTLIFTLKIRRMKYSPAAEIMHDELETFTKKDRQKDVIVPKSKGEA
;
A
#
# COMPACT_ATOMS: atom_id res chain seq x y z
N MET A 1 10.20 15.52 13.24
CA MET A 1 10.43 16.24 11.98
C MET A 1 9.81 15.41 10.88
N SER A 2 8.79 15.93 10.21
CA SER A 2 7.99 15.19 9.23
C SER A 2 8.87 14.85 8.02
N GLU A 3 9.10 13.55 7.77
CA GLU A 3 9.69 13.06 6.52
C GLU A 3 8.89 13.66 5.36
N ALA A 4 9.49 14.61 4.64
CA ALA A 4 8.81 15.32 3.58
C ALA A 4 8.53 14.33 2.43
N GLN A 5 7.26 13.98 2.24
CA GLN A 5 6.84 13.15 1.11
C GLN A 5 7.33 13.82 -0.19
N PRO A 6 7.99 13.07 -1.11
CA PRO A 6 8.52 13.65 -2.34
C PRO A 6 7.40 14.34 -3.14
N SER A 7 7.70 15.51 -3.71
CA SER A 7 6.73 16.24 -4.53
C SER A 7 6.36 15.45 -5.80
N LYS A 8 5.19 15.75 -6.38
CA LYS A 8 4.75 15.15 -7.66
C LYS A 8 5.81 15.31 -8.76
N ALA A 9 6.51 16.45 -8.80
CA ALA A 9 7.55 16.71 -9.78
C ALA A 9 8.77 15.80 -9.59
N ILE A 10 9.22 15.58 -8.35
CA ILE A 10 10.32 14.65 -8.05
C ILE A 10 9.92 13.22 -8.45
N ARG A 11 8.67 12.83 -8.18
CA ARG A 11 8.14 11.52 -8.59
C ARG A 11 8.11 11.34 -10.11
N MET A 12 7.72 12.38 -10.84
CA MET A 12 7.76 12.36 -12.31
C MET A 12 9.20 12.18 -12.83
N LEU A 13 10.17 12.91 -12.26
CA LEU A 13 11.58 12.79 -12.64
C LEU A 13 12.12 11.36 -12.38
N GLN A 14 11.79 10.79 -11.21
CA GLN A 14 12.15 9.40 -10.88
C GLN A 14 11.52 8.38 -11.85
N ALA A 15 10.30 8.64 -12.32
CA ALA A 15 9.62 7.78 -13.29
C ALA A 15 10.35 7.80 -14.63
N GLN A 16 10.66 8.99 -15.14
CA GLN A 16 11.39 9.16 -16.40
C GLN A 16 12.77 8.52 -16.35
N GLU A 17 13.50 8.69 -15.25
CA GLU A 17 14.81 8.08 -15.08
C GLU A 17 14.73 6.54 -15.01
N ALA A 18 13.70 5.98 -14.36
CA ALA A 18 13.48 4.54 -14.33
C ALA A 18 13.17 3.99 -15.73
N VAL A 19 12.35 4.69 -16.51
CA VAL A 19 12.07 4.35 -17.91
C VAL A 19 13.36 4.40 -18.75
N GLY A 20 14.16 5.44 -18.59
CA GLY A 20 15.44 5.58 -19.30
C GLY A 20 16.44 4.47 -18.99
N ARG A 21 16.42 3.91 -17.77
CA ARG A 21 17.31 2.80 -17.36
C ARG A 21 16.93 1.45 -17.97
N ILE A 22 15.66 1.21 -18.23
CA ILE A 22 15.19 -0.09 -18.74
C ILE A 22 15.11 -0.14 -20.26
N LYS A 23 15.04 1.03 -20.92
CA LYS A 23 15.02 1.12 -22.39
C LYS A 23 16.36 0.61 -22.94
N ALA A 24 16.28 -0.39 -23.81
CA ALA A 24 17.42 -0.94 -24.53
C ALA A 24 18.08 0.13 -25.42
N MET A 25 19.36 -0.09 -25.76
CA MET A 25 20.08 0.80 -26.68
C MET A 25 19.46 0.74 -28.08
N GLU A 26 19.62 1.81 -28.86
CA GLU A 26 19.11 1.87 -30.24
C GLU A 26 19.64 0.67 -31.05
N GLY A 27 18.73 -0.19 -31.50
CA GLY A 27 19.02 -1.37 -32.33
C GLY A 27 18.88 -2.72 -31.63
N GLU A 28 18.67 -2.76 -30.31
CA GLU A 28 18.38 -3.99 -29.58
C GLU A 28 16.88 -4.14 -29.29
N SER A 29 16.35 -5.35 -29.43
CA SER A 29 14.95 -5.64 -29.08
C SER A 29 14.79 -5.62 -27.56
N GLN A 30 13.90 -4.76 -27.06
CA GLN A 30 13.51 -4.74 -25.65
C GLN A 30 12.89 -6.09 -25.28
N PRO A 31 13.41 -6.82 -24.27
CA PRO A 31 12.71 -8.00 -23.77
C PRO A 31 11.41 -7.58 -23.09
N SER A 32 10.28 -8.07 -23.60
CA SER A 32 8.94 -7.82 -23.08
C SER A 32 8.19 -9.13 -22.86
N THR A 33 7.20 -9.07 -21.97
CA THR A 33 6.31 -10.19 -21.63
C THR A 33 4.88 -9.66 -21.61
N ASP A 34 3.97 -10.34 -22.29
CA ASP A 34 2.55 -9.99 -22.28
C ASP A 34 1.93 -10.30 -20.90
N VAL A 35 1.18 -9.33 -20.39
CA VAL A 35 0.60 -9.37 -19.05
C VAL A 35 -0.82 -8.84 -19.00
N ASP A 36 -1.61 -9.38 -18.08
CA ASP A 36 -2.95 -8.92 -17.75
C ASP A 36 -2.90 -8.05 -16.47
N LEU A 37 -3.38 -6.81 -16.56
CA LEU A 37 -3.43 -5.87 -15.44
C LEU A 37 -4.82 -5.83 -14.80
N PHE A 38 -4.89 -6.16 -13.52
CA PHE A 38 -6.12 -6.11 -12.72
C PHE A 38 -6.06 -4.97 -11.71
N VAL A 39 -7.09 -4.13 -11.70
CA VAL A 39 -7.21 -2.98 -10.80
C VAL A 39 -8.49 -3.11 -9.99
N SER A 40 -8.36 -3.06 -8.67
CA SER A 40 -9.48 -2.97 -7.74
C SER A 40 -9.27 -1.83 -6.73
N ILE A 41 -10.27 -1.58 -5.89
CA ILE A 41 -10.15 -0.64 -4.77
C ILE A 41 -9.19 -1.13 -3.67
N GLU A 42 -8.86 -2.42 -3.68
CA GLU A 42 -8.02 -3.05 -2.66
C GLU A 42 -6.58 -3.24 -3.13
N LYS A 43 -6.37 -3.57 -4.40
CA LYS A 43 -5.07 -3.95 -4.95
C LYS A 43 -4.96 -3.74 -6.47
N VAL A 44 -3.71 -3.68 -6.92
CA VAL A 44 -3.29 -3.74 -8.31
C VAL A 44 -2.47 -5.02 -8.48
N MET A 45 -2.87 -5.86 -9.43
CA MET A 45 -2.23 -7.12 -9.72
C MET A 45 -1.85 -7.24 -11.18
N VAL A 46 -0.76 -7.95 -11.45
CA VAL A 46 -0.33 -8.29 -12.81
C VAL A 46 -0.15 -9.79 -12.89
N LEU A 47 -0.76 -10.39 -13.91
CA LEU A 47 -0.61 -11.80 -14.22
C LEU A 47 0.10 -11.95 -15.56
N ASN A 48 0.90 -13.01 -15.71
CA ASN A 48 1.40 -13.41 -17.02
C ASN A 48 0.21 -13.90 -17.87
N THR A 49 0.02 -13.37 -19.07
CA THR A 49 -1.16 -13.72 -19.91
C THR A 49 -1.20 -15.21 -20.25
N GLY A 50 -0.05 -15.84 -20.50
CA GLY A 50 0.04 -17.24 -20.89
C GLY A 50 -0.05 -18.23 -19.73
N LEU A 51 0.68 -17.96 -18.64
CA LEU A 51 0.78 -18.87 -17.49
C LEU A 51 -0.26 -18.60 -16.39
N GLN A 52 -0.94 -17.45 -16.44
CA GLN A 52 -1.82 -16.95 -15.38
C GLN A 52 -1.11 -16.90 -14.00
N GLU A 53 0.21 -16.77 -14.01
CA GLU A 53 1.04 -16.64 -12.81
C GLU A 53 1.04 -15.19 -12.32
N ILE A 54 0.92 -14.99 -11.00
CA ILE A 54 0.96 -13.67 -10.38
C ILE A 54 2.38 -13.13 -10.40
N MET A 55 2.63 -12.12 -11.22
CA MET A 55 3.92 -11.43 -11.32
C MET A 55 4.00 -10.21 -10.37
N MET A 56 2.85 -9.63 -10.05
CA MET A 56 2.73 -8.47 -9.18
C MET A 56 1.45 -8.54 -8.36
N ASP A 57 1.53 -8.29 -7.05
CA ASP A 57 0.37 -8.11 -6.18
C ASP A 57 0.69 -7.00 -5.15
N HIS A 58 0.21 -5.78 -5.42
CA HIS A 58 0.36 -4.65 -4.52
C HIS A 58 -1.00 -4.17 -4.04
N ALA A 59 -1.16 -4.03 -2.72
CA ALA A 59 -2.32 -3.33 -2.18
C ALA A 59 -2.36 -1.88 -2.69
N LEU A 60 -3.53 -1.36 -3.03
CA LEU A 60 -3.69 -0.02 -3.61
C LEU A 60 -3.12 1.08 -2.68
N ARG A 61 -3.15 0.84 -1.37
CA ARG A 61 -2.55 1.71 -0.34
C ARG A 61 -1.02 1.78 -0.37
N SER A 62 -0.33 0.79 -0.93
CA SER A 62 1.14 0.79 -1.04
C SER A 62 1.62 1.52 -2.29
N ILE A 63 0.74 1.70 -3.29
CA ILE A 63 1.03 2.53 -4.46
C ILE A 63 1.29 3.96 -3.99
N SER A 64 2.43 4.51 -4.38
CA SER A 64 2.87 5.85 -3.98
C SER A 64 2.72 6.87 -5.10
N TYR A 65 2.82 6.41 -6.34
CA TYR A 65 2.77 7.24 -7.52
C TYR A 65 2.39 6.40 -8.74
N ILE A 66 1.61 7.00 -9.62
CA ILE A 66 1.29 6.46 -10.93
C ILE A 66 1.34 7.58 -11.95
N ALA A 67 1.87 7.30 -13.13
CA ALA A 67 1.91 8.22 -14.25
C ALA A 67 1.90 7.47 -15.57
N ASP A 68 1.29 8.09 -16.57
CA ASP A 68 1.48 7.82 -17.98
C ASP A 68 2.59 8.73 -18.54
N ILE A 69 3.43 8.16 -19.40
CA ILE A 69 4.46 8.84 -20.18
C ILE A 69 4.33 8.28 -21.60
N ASP A 70 3.61 8.97 -22.47
CA ASP A 70 3.23 8.46 -23.81
C ASP A 70 2.46 7.13 -23.71
N ASN A 71 2.98 6.06 -24.30
CA ASN A 71 2.44 4.69 -24.21
C ASN A 71 3.03 3.89 -23.04
N ILE A 72 3.75 4.54 -22.12
CA ILE A 72 4.38 3.88 -20.97
C ILE A 72 3.61 4.21 -19.70
N LEU A 73 3.15 3.18 -19.00
CA LEU A 73 2.57 3.27 -17.68
C LEU A 73 3.63 2.98 -16.61
N VAL A 74 3.82 3.89 -15.66
CA VAL A 74 4.73 3.73 -14.53
C VAL A 74 3.94 3.63 -13.23
N VAL A 75 4.12 2.53 -12.50
CA VAL A 75 3.51 2.29 -11.20
C VAL A 75 4.59 2.17 -10.13
N MET A 76 4.64 3.11 -9.18
CA MET A 76 5.59 3.08 -8.07
C MET A 76 4.91 2.62 -6.78
N ALA A 77 5.38 1.53 -6.20
CA ALA A 77 4.88 0.99 -4.94
C ALA A 77 5.92 1.05 -3.83
N LYS A 78 5.49 1.36 -2.60
CA LYS A 78 6.33 1.21 -1.40
C LYS A 78 6.52 -0.27 -1.12
N ARG A 79 7.77 -0.71 -1.05
CA ARG A 79 8.08 -2.06 -0.57
C ARG A 79 7.94 -2.07 0.96
N SER A 80 7.05 -2.92 1.48
CA SER A 80 7.07 -3.20 2.93
C SER A 80 8.41 -3.88 3.23
N LEU A 81 9.22 -3.27 4.10
CA LEU A 81 10.43 -3.89 4.62
C LEU A 81 9.99 -5.02 5.55
N VAL A 82 9.64 -6.18 4.99
CA VAL A 82 9.74 -7.42 5.76
C VAL A 82 11.23 -7.61 5.97
N LEU A 83 11.67 -7.42 7.21
CA LEU A 83 13.05 -7.62 7.67
C LEU A 83 13.53 -8.96 7.11
N SER A 84 14.27 -8.94 6.01
CA SER A 84 15.12 -10.05 5.64
C SER A 84 16.14 -10.13 6.76
N SER A 85 16.04 -11.21 7.54
CA SER A 85 16.86 -11.53 8.70
C SER A 85 18.31 -11.10 8.54
N PRO A 86 18.95 -10.50 9.56
CA PRO A 86 20.37 -10.24 9.51
C PRO A 86 21.09 -11.59 9.48
N SER A 87 21.75 -11.88 8.37
CA SER A 87 22.78 -12.90 8.32
C SER A 87 23.87 -12.46 9.29
N SER A 88 23.90 -13.10 10.46
CA SER A 88 25.08 -13.45 11.25
C SER A 88 26.23 -12.44 11.33
N GLY A 89 26.46 -11.89 12.52
CA GLY A 89 27.78 -11.45 12.96
C GLY A 89 27.81 -10.06 13.59
N ASP A 90 28.06 -10.06 14.90
CA ASP A 90 28.73 -9.00 15.67
C ASP A 90 27.95 -7.75 16.10
N GLU A 91 27.65 -7.79 17.40
CA GLU A 91 27.70 -6.74 18.43
C GLU A 91 27.69 -5.26 17.99
N GLN A 92 26.67 -4.56 18.50
CA GLN A 92 26.68 -3.15 18.87
C GLN A 92 26.91 -2.13 17.74
N SER A 93 25.84 -1.75 17.04
CA SER A 93 25.75 -0.43 16.39
C SER A 93 24.29 -0.02 16.17
N THR A 94 23.91 1.10 16.79
CA THR A 94 22.90 2.09 16.36
C THR A 94 21.65 1.58 15.63
N LEU A 95 20.46 1.85 16.19
CA LEU A 95 19.18 1.82 15.47
C LEU A 95 19.36 2.39 14.05
N PRO A 96 18.87 1.73 12.97
CA PRO A 96 19.02 2.26 11.63
C PRO A 96 18.11 3.49 11.50
N SER A 97 18.68 4.66 11.82
CA SER A 97 18.12 6.00 11.63
C SER A 97 17.98 6.39 10.16
N ASN A 98 18.05 5.41 9.25
CA ASN A 98 18.01 5.61 7.81
C ASN A 98 17.33 4.41 7.11
N ALA A 99 16.18 3.97 7.62
CA ALA A 99 15.30 3.07 6.88
C ALA A 99 14.73 3.81 5.65
N GLN A 100 15.56 4.06 4.64
CA GLN A 100 15.13 4.66 3.38
C GLN A 100 14.02 3.77 2.81
N GLN A 101 12.80 4.31 2.73
CA GLN A 101 11.66 3.60 2.14
C GLN A 101 11.99 3.26 0.69
N LYS A 102 12.37 2.00 0.41
CA LYS A 102 12.66 1.53 -0.94
C LYS A 102 11.36 1.46 -1.76
N LEU A 103 11.39 2.04 -2.95
CA LEU A 103 10.30 2.03 -3.90
C LEU A 103 10.61 1.03 -5.00
N ILE A 104 9.58 0.32 -5.46
CA ILE A 104 9.65 -0.52 -6.65
C ILE A 104 8.89 0.21 -7.75
N CYS A 105 9.52 0.34 -8.92
CA CYS A 105 8.90 0.89 -10.12
C CYS A 105 8.58 -0.26 -11.06
N HIS A 106 7.31 -0.41 -11.41
CA HIS A 106 6.85 -1.30 -12.48
C HIS A 106 6.56 -0.45 -13.71
N ILE A 107 7.01 -0.90 -14.87
CA ILE A 107 6.90 -0.17 -16.12
C ILE A 107 6.21 -1.09 -17.12
N PHE A 108 5.15 -0.59 -17.76
CA PHE A 108 4.35 -1.32 -18.73
C PHE A 108 4.21 -0.49 -20.00
N GLU A 109 4.19 -1.16 -21.15
CA GLU A 109 3.91 -0.55 -22.44
C GLU A 109 2.48 -0.89 -22.86
N THR A 110 1.69 0.12 -23.19
CA THR A 110 0.30 -0.04 -23.61
C THR A 110 -0.24 1.26 -24.24
N ASP A 111 -1.02 1.14 -25.30
CA ASP A 111 -1.70 2.28 -25.94
C ASP A 111 -2.76 2.91 -25.03
N GLU A 112 -3.20 2.19 -24.01
CA GLU A 112 -4.21 2.63 -23.05
C GLU A 112 -3.59 3.20 -21.76
N ALA A 113 -2.28 3.51 -21.75
CA ALA A 113 -1.55 3.96 -20.55
C ALA A 113 -2.25 5.12 -19.83
N HIS A 114 -2.72 6.11 -20.59
CA HIS A 114 -3.46 7.26 -20.06
C HIS A 114 -4.75 6.86 -19.32
N LEU A 115 -5.55 5.96 -19.91
CA LEU A 115 -6.83 5.51 -19.37
C LEU A 115 -6.61 4.70 -18.08
N ILE A 116 -5.62 3.81 -18.10
CA ILE A 116 -5.26 2.99 -16.94
C ILE A 116 -4.72 3.86 -15.80
N ALA A 117 -3.83 4.81 -16.10
CA ALA A 117 -3.29 5.75 -15.12
C ALA A 117 -4.40 6.58 -14.46
N GLN A 118 -5.37 7.05 -15.25
CA GLN A 118 -6.54 7.77 -14.76
C GLN A 118 -7.40 6.86 -13.86
N SER A 119 -7.70 5.64 -14.28
CA SER A 119 -8.53 4.69 -13.53
C SER A 119 -7.95 4.37 -12.15
N ILE A 120 -6.67 3.99 -12.09
CA ILE A 120 -5.97 3.74 -10.83
C ILE A 120 -5.85 5.02 -9.99
N GLY A 121 -5.54 6.16 -10.61
CA GLY A 121 -5.46 7.46 -9.94
C GLY A 121 -6.76 7.85 -9.24
N GLN A 122 -7.90 7.60 -9.87
CA GLN A 122 -9.23 7.84 -9.29
C GLN A 122 -9.50 6.91 -8.10
N ALA A 123 -9.19 5.62 -8.22
CA ALA A 123 -9.32 4.67 -7.12
C ALA A 123 -8.43 5.09 -5.93
N PHE A 124 -7.20 5.51 -6.20
CA PHE A 124 -6.27 5.98 -5.18
C PHE A 124 -6.77 7.23 -4.45
N GLN A 125 -7.28 8.22 -5.19
CA GLN A 125 -7.82 9.45 -4.61
C GLN A 125 -9.02 9.16 -3.69
N ARG A 126 -9.91 8.26 -4.10
CA ARG A 126 -11.04 7.82 -3.26
C ARG A 126 -10.57 7.17 -1.97
N THR A 127 -9.63 6.23 -2.04
CA THR A 127 -9.08 5.54 -0.86
C THR A 127 -8.33 6.50 0.06
N LEU A 128 -7.60 7.47 -0.49
CA LEU A 128 -6.91 8.50 0.29
C LEU A 128 -7.90 9.37 1.07
N ILE A 129 -8.93 9.91 0.38
CA ILE A 129 -9.98 10.73 1.01
C ILE A 129 -10.72 9.94 2.09
N PHE A 130 -11.06 8.68 1.79
CA PHE A 130 -11.73 7.80 2.75
C PHE A 130 -10.87 7.53 3.98
N THR A 131 -9.58 7.25 3.80
CA THR A 131 -8.62 7.04 4.89
C THR A 131 -8.45 8.30 5.75
N LEU A 132 -8.36 9.48 5.12
CA LEU A 132 -8.30 10.76 5.83
C LEU A 132 -9.59 11.05 6.60
N LYS A 133 -10.76 10.72 6.03
CA LYS A 133 -12.07 10.87 6.69
C LYS A 133 -12.17 9.98 7.93
N ILE A 134 -11.75 8.71 7.84
CA ILE A 134 -11.67 7.80 8.99
C ILE A 134 -10.73 8.35 10.06
N ARG A 135 -9.55 8.83 9.67
CA ARG A 135 -8.60 9.44 10.62
C ARG A 135 -9.25 10.64 11.33
N ARG A 136 -9.89 11.55 10.59
CA ARG A 136 -10.61 12.68 11.17
C ARG A 136 -11.72 12.26 12.15
N MET A 137 -12.47 11.20 11.85
CA MET A 137 -13.49 10.67 12.77
C MET A 137 -12.86 10.12 14.06
N LYS A 138 -11.74 9.39 13.95
CA LYS A 138 -11.00 8.85 15.10
C LYS A 138 -10.41 9.93 16.01
N TYR A 139 -10.11 11.11 15.48
CA TYR A 139 -9.61 12.27 16.23
C TYR A 139 -10.71 13.32 16.50
N SER A 140 -11.99 12.96 16.35
CA SER A 140 -13.09 13.86 16.70
C SER A 140 -13.37 13.80 18.21
N PRO A 141 -13.76 14.91 18.87
CA PRO A 141 -14.10 14.91 20.30
C PRO A 141 -15.28 13.98 20.63
N ALA A 142 -16.12 13.62 19.64
CA ALA A 142 -17.16 12.62 19.80
C ALA A 142 -16.61 11.19 20.00
N ALA A 143 -15.41 10.87 19.49
CA ALA A 143 -14.75 9.59 19.74
C ALA A 143 -14.09 9.55 21.14
N GLU A 144 -13.65 10.70 21.66
CA GLU A 144 -13.19 10.81 23.06
C GLU A 144 -14.35 10.64 24.05
N ILE A 145 -15.52 11.24 23.77
CA ILE A 145 -16.74 11.04 24.57
C ILE A 145 -17.16 9.56 24.57
N MET A 146 -17.09 8.89 23.41
CA MET A 146 -17.43 7.46 23.29
C MET A 146 -16.39 6.55 23.98
N HIS A 147 -15.12 6.95 24.03
CA HIS A 147 -14.07 6.24 24.77
C HIS A 147 -14.27 6.39 26.28
N ASP A 148 -14.60 7.58 26.76
CA ASP A 148 -14.86 7.86 28.18
C ASP A 148 -16.09 7.07 28.67
N GLU A 149 -17.16 7.00 27.86
CA GLU A 149 -18.32 6.15 28.14
C GLU A 149 -17.96 4.66 28.20
N LEU A 150 -17.10 4.16 27.30
CA LEU A 150 -16.65 2.77 27.31
C LEU A 150 -15.78 2.44 28.54
N GLU A 151 -14.96 3.37 29.02
CA GLU A 151 -14.21 3.19 30.27
C GLU A 151 -15.14 3.10 31.49
N THR A 152 -16.26 3.82 31.51
CA THR A 152 -17.29 3.65 32.55
C THR A 152 -17.97 2.28 32.52
N PHE A 153 -18.09 1.63 31.35
CA PHE A 153 -18.63 0.27 31.22
C PHE A 153 -17.59 -0.83 31.50
N THR A 154 -16.30 -0.53 31.33
CA THR A 154 -15.21 -1.50 31.52
C THR A 154 -14.62 -1.47 32.95
N LYS A 155 -15.20 -0.66 33.85
CA LYS A 155 -14.84 -0.66 35.28
C LYS A 155 -15.12 -2.03 35.90
N LYS A 156 -14.02 -2.75 36.18
CA LYS A 156 -13.95 -4.08 36.80
C LYS A 156 -14.70 -4.22 38.14
N ASP A 157 -15.02 -3.10 38.78
CA ASP A 157 -15.79 -3.01 40.03
C ASP A 157 -17.29 -3.36 39.87
N ARG A 158 -17.83 -3.33 38.63
CA ARG A 158 -19.24 -3.61 38.32
C ARG A 158 -19.49 -4.97 37.67
N GLN A 159 -18.45 -5.78 37.50
CA GLN A 159 -18.60 -7.15 37.00
C GLN A 159 -19.18 -8.02 38.12
N LYS A 160 -20.50 -8.27 38.07
CA LYS A 160 -21.15 -9.25 38.94
C LYS A 160 -21.24 -10.57 38.20
N ASP A 161 -20.47 -11.56 38.64
CA ASP A 161 -20.65 -12.94 38.19
C ASP A 161 -21.95 -13.48 38.80
N VAL A 162 -22.95 -13.70 37.94
CA VAL A 162 -24.22 -14.32 38.33
C VAL A 162 -24.10 -15.81 38.05
N ILE A 163 -23.98 -16.61 39.11
CA ILE A 163 -24.04 -18.07 39.02
C ILE A 163 -25.52 -18.47 39.10
N VAL A 164 -26.08 -18.94 37.98
CA VAL A 164 -27.42 -19.53 37.96
C VAL A 164 -27.27 -21.05 38.08
N PRO A 165 -27.62 -21.67 39.22
CA PRO A 165 -27.60 -23.12 39.34
C PRO A 165 -28.74 -23.71 38.50
N LYS A 166 -28.41 -24.38 37.38
CA LYS A 166 -29.39 -25.15 36.60
C LYS A 166 -29.67 -26.48 37.28
N SER A 167 -30.94 -26.84 37.40
CA SER A 167 -31.36 -28.17 37.87
C SER A 167 -31.28 -29.18 36.72
N LYS A 168 -31.02 -30.46 37.05
CA LYS A 168 -30.85 -31.53 36.06
C LYS A 168 -32.15 -31.73 35.27
N GLY A 169 -32.19 -31.26 34.02
CA GLY A 169 -33.32 -31.42 33.09
C GLY A 169 -33.88 -30.13 32.47
N GLU A 170 -33.33 -28.96 32.79
CA GLU A 170 -33.77 -27.70 32.20
C GLU A 170 -33.02 -27.42 30.87
N ALA A 171 -33.75 -27.45 29.74
CA ALA A 171 -33.27 -26.99 28.44
C ALA A 171 -33.08 -25.47 28.47
#